data_AF-A0A285ZSA9-F1
#
_entry.id   AF-A0A285ZSA9-F1
#
_cell.length_a   1.000
_cell.length_b   1.000
_cell.length_c   1.000
_cell.angle_alpha   90.00
_cell.angle_beta   90.00
_cell.angle_gamma   90.00
#
_symmetry.space_group_name_H-M   'P 1'
#
loop_
_entity.id
_entity.type
_entity.pdbx_description
1 polymer ?
#
loop_
_entity_poly.entity_id
_entity_poly.type
_entity_poly.pdbx_seq_one_letter_code
_entity_poly.pdbx_strand_id
1 'polypeptide(L)'
;MVSNLFLQLAHIELLMSYPVKDILTLVKRDSRFNVKLLNDLYFEDSYVDESAYRFIMDNIVAWLYERGENPDEFIERIVKRCAAFEAVPARSVLRSYLPFVSSFYSAEDARELCLEIIPKRYPFLTKASILRNDVIDGNRRVDFTFQFETPGVLAANPMRWIRSMINIGPLLLNTPAYEHISYLATQTSFIEALENRVPAEMKEDGGIYIKGELVGRHATFEDCIKEHNLEWKNDVEKSIGCVRSLTNIRDPKTGALLIEKDCYYGAPAYILEFNFKANVNASEPFLKLMSSVVKQEFEAWAPIQKAHEQLLDAMNDSVTIVYYKSDDSISVNSKHLMRNVPARILRNLLREYTVTGREEYENREFKRDPAICMDPLRPNFESRLNRVIAHINGSDDPEHPSEGVKKYFEIERHRRGGFRFVPKCKIIFREE
;
A
#
# COMPACT_ATOMS: atom_id res chain seq x y z
N MET A 1 3.50 -14.75 -4.28
CA MET A 1 3.62 -13.73 -3.22
C MET A 1 4.75 -12.79 -3.59
N VAL A 2 4.49 -11.48 -3.53
CA VAL A 2 5.43 -10.43 -3.96
C VAL A 2 5.97 -9.75 -2.70
N SER A 3 7.26 -9.38 -2.71
CA SER A 3 7.84 -8.58 -1.62
C SER A 3 7.07 -7.27 -1.48
N ASN A 4 6.70 -6.91 -0.25
CA ASN A 4 6.02 -5.64 0.03
C ASN A 4 6.96 -4.43 -0.01
N LEU A 5 8.28 -4.59 -0.22
CA LEU A 5 9.27 -3.52 -0.06
C LEU A 5 8.89 -2.21 -0.76
N PHE A 6 8.46 -2.30 -2.02
CA PHE A 6 8.11 -1.11 -2.76
C PHE A 6 6.76 -0.50 -2.32
N LEU A 7 5.79 -1.34 -1.91
CA LEU A 7 4.55 -0.85 -1.30
C LEU A 7 4.79 -0.22 0.07
N GLN A 8 5.73 -0.76 0.85
CA GLN A 8 6.17 -0.20 2.13
C GLN A 8 6.78 1.18 1.91
N LEU A 9 7.65 1.35 0.91
CA LEU A 9 8.16 2.66 0.52
C LEU A 9 7.05 3.64 0.13
N ALA A 10 6.05 3.20 -0.63
CA ALA A 10 4.90 4.04 -0.98
C ALA A 10 4.04 4.41 0.24
N HIS A 11 3.83 3.46 1.17
CA HIS A 11 3.10 3.70 2.41
C HIS A 11 3.84 4.66 3.34
N ILE A 12 5.16 4.53 3.47
CA ILE A 12 6.02 5.47 4.20
C ILE A 12 5.92 6.87 3.59
N GLU A 13 6.01 6.98 2.26
CA GLU A 13 5.84 8.26 1.57
C GLU A 13 4.46 8.89 1.83
N LEU A 14 3.39 8.09 1.87
CA LEU A 14 2.07 8.59 2.25
C LEU A 14 2.08 9.16 3.68
N LEU A 15 2.58 8.40 4.65
CA LEU A 15 2.61 8.80 6.06
C LEU A 15 3.46 10.04 6.32
N MET A 16 4.52 10.26 5.53
CA MET A 16 5.43 11.39 5.68
C MET A 16 4.95 12.65 4.96
N SER A 17 4.33 12.50 3.79
CA SER A 17 3.96 13.65 2.94
C SER A 17 2.55 14.15 3.16
N TYR A 18 1.67 13.36 3.78
CA TYR A 18 0.26 13.69 3.92
C TYR A 18 -0.21 13.64 5.39
N PRO A 19 -1.11 14.55 5.81
CA PRO A 19 -1.79 14.43 7.09
C PRO A 19 -2.59 13.12 7.17
N VAL A 20 -2.65 12.49 8.35
CA VAL A 20 -3.43 11.26 8.57
C VAL A 20 -4.88 11.38 8.14
N LYS A 21 -5.52 12.55 8.35
CA LYS A 21 -6.90 12.81 7.90
C LYS A 21 -7.08 12.70 6.38
N ASP A 22 -6.04 13.03 5.61
CA ASP A 22 -6.05 12.96 4.15
C ASP A 22 -5.86 11.51 3.71
N ILE A 23 -4.91 10.79 4.32
CA ILE A 23 -4.69 9.36 4.08
C ILE A 23 -5.96 8.55 4.44
N LEU A 24 -6.72 8.99 5.45
CA LEU A 24 -7.98 8.38 5.82
C LEU A 24 -8.99 8.37 4.64
N THR A 25 -8.94 9.40 3.78
CA THR A 25 -9.78 9.46 2.57
C THR A 25 -9.35 8.49 1.48
N LEU A 26 -8.09 8.01 1.48
CA LEU A 26 -7.62 6.92 0.62
C LEU A 26 -8.09 5.57 1.16
N VAL A 27 -7.82 5.28 2.43
CA VAL A 27 -8.11 3.97 3.02
C VAL A 27 -9.61 3.73 3.23
N LYS A 28 -10.44 4.77 3.34
CA LYS A 28 -11.91 4.61 3.43
C LYS A 28 -12.61 4.44 2.08
N ARG A 29 -11.90 4.50 0.95
CA ARG A 29 -12.49 4.31 -0.39
C ARG A 29 -13.02 2.90 -0.59
N ASP A 30 -12.38 1.92 0.04
CA ASP A 30 -12.64 0.51 -0.19
C ASP A 30 -12.34 -0.28 1.10
N SER A 31 -13.25 -1.17 1.49
CA SER A 31 -13.18 -1.93 2.74
C SER A 31 -12.01 -2.93 2.79
N ARG A 32 -11.36 -3.22 1.65
CA ARG A 32 -10.14 -4.04 1.60
C ARG A 32 -8.95 -3.36 2.26
N PHE A 33 -8.93 -2.02 2.35
CA PHE A 33 -8.01 -1.32 3.24
C PHE A 33 -8.47 -1.51 4.69
N ASN A 34 -8.04 -2.62 5.29
CA ASN A 34 -8.27 -2.93 6.69
C ASN A 34 -6.98 -2.84 7.51
N VAL A 35 -7.10 -2.92 8.83
CA VAL A 35 -5.96 -2.85 9.77
C VAL A 35 -4.88 -3.89 9.42
N LYS A 36 -5.28 -5.11 9.03
CA LYS A 36 -4.32 -6.15 8.63
C LYS A 36 -3.52 -5.71 7.41
N LEU A 37 -4.18 -5.24 6.36
CA LEU A 37 -3.50 -4.79 5.14
C LEU A 37 -2.55 -3.63 5.43
N LEU A 38 -2.96 -2.64 6.22
CA LEU A 38 -2.08 -1.53 6.58
C LEU A 38 -0.86 -1.96 7.40
N ASN A 39 -1.03 -2.92 8.31
CA ASN A 39 0.08 -3.52 9.03
C ASN A 39 1.00 -4.30 8.05
N ASP A 40 0.42 -5.03 7.10
CA ASP A 40 1.17 -5.75 6.05
C ASP A 40 1.97 -4.78 5.14
N LEU A 41 1.55 -3.52 5.02
CA LEU A 41 2.31 -2.47 4.32
C LEU A 41 3.38 -1.80 5.18
N TYR A 42 3.17 -1.76 6.50
CA TYR A 42 4.07 -1.06 7.41
C TYR A 42 5.23 -1.95 7.88
N PHE A 43 4.95 -3.19 8.28
CA PHE A 43 5.95 -4.08 8.82
C PHE A 43 6.87 -4.67 7.75
N GLU A 44 8.15 -4.72 8.09
CA GLU A 44 9.16 -5.44 7.32
C GLU A 44 8.79 -6.93 7.20
N ASP A 45 9.12 -7.53 6.05
CA ASP A 45 8.95 -8.98 5.77
C ASP A 45 7.52 -9.48 5.57
N SER A 46 6.53 -8.60 5.58
CA SER A 46 5.20 -8.94 5.12
C SER A 46 5.19 -9.22 3.62
N TYR A 47 4.34 -10.15 3.20
CA TYR A 47 4.13 -10.48 1.81
C TYR A 47 2.68 -10.19 1.45
N VAL A 48 2.48 -9.64 0.26
CA VAL A 48 1.16 -9.48 -0.32
C VAL A 48 1.04 -10.32 -1.59
N ASP A 49 -0.18 -10.75 -1.89
CA ASP A 49 -0.45 -11.31 -3.20
C ASP A 49 -0.54 -10.22 -4.27
N GLU A 50 -0.49 -10.62 -5.53
CA GLU A 50 -0.48 -9.69 -6.67
C GLU A 50 -1.77 -8.88 -6.78
N SER A 51 -2.91 -9.46 -6.38
CA SER A 51 -4.21 -8.78 -6.42
C SER A 51 -4.26 -7.62 -5.41
N ALA A 52 -3.72 -7.82 -4.21
CA ALA A 52 -3.56 -6.79 -3.21
C ALA A 52 -2.55 -5.73 -3.67
N TYR A 53 -1.45 -6.14 -4.30
CA TYR A 53 -0.44 -5.22 -4.84
C TYR A 53 -1.06 -4.27 -5.86
N ARG A 54 -1.77 -4.80 -6.87
CA ARG A 54 -2.50 -4.02 -7.87
C ARG A 54 -3.54 -3.11 -7.24
N PHE A 55 -4.34 -3.67 -6.33
CA PHE A 55 -5.36 -2.91 -5.64
C PHE A 55 -4.79 -1.66 -4.95
N ILE A 56 -3.69 -1.79 -4.22
CA ILE A 56 -3.07 -0.68 -3.51
C ILE A 56 -2.52 0.36 -4.48
N MET A 57 -1.73 -0.07 -5.46
CA MET A 57 -1.12 0.84 -6.44
C MET A 57 -2.16 1.64 -7.22
N ASP A 58 -3.18 0.97 -7.74
CA ASP A 58 -4.22 1.61 -8.54
C ASP A 58 -5.03 2.61 -7.68
N ASN A 59 -5.29 2.29 -6.40
CA ASN A 59 -5.99 3.21 -5.50
C ASN A 59 -5.13 4.41 -5.09
N ILE A 60 -3.82 4.24 -4.87
CA ILE A 60 -2.91 5.36 -4.61
C ILE A 60 -2.91 6.30 -5.82
N VAL A 61 -2.72 5.78 -7.04
CA VAL A 61 -2.72 6.59 -8.27
C VAL A 61 -4.04 7.32 -8.46
N ALA A 62 -5.17 6.61 -8.33
CA ALA A 62 -6.50 7.22 -8.47
C ALA A 62 -6.71 8.34 -7.45
N TRP A 63 -6.33 8.11 -6.19
CA TRP A 63 -6.44 9.10 -5.12
C TRP A 63 -5.58 10.34 -5.37
N LEU A 64 -4.34 10.18 -5.87
CA LEU A 64 -3.48 11.30 -6.25
C LEU A 64 -4.11 12.15 -7.37
N TYR A 65 -4.65 11.50 -8.42
CA TYR A 65 -5.31 12.24 -9.51
C TYR A 65 -6.55 13.03 -9.08
N GLU A 66 -7.35 12.48 -8.16
CA GLU A 66 -8.50 13.19 -7.61
C GLU A 66 -8.08 14.46 -6.88
N ARG A 67 -6.98 14.38 -6.13
CA ARG A 67 -6.33 15.51 -5.46
C ARG A 67 -5.66 16.49 -6.41
N GLY A 68 -5.53 16.13 -7.69
CA GLY A 68 -4.83 16.94 -8.70
C GLY A 68 -3.32 16.86 -8.55
N GLU A 69 -2.80 15.81 -7.92
CA GLU A 69 -1.38 15.59 -7.73
C GLU A 69 -0.83 14.63 -8.78
N ASN A 70 0.42 14.86 -9.19
CA ASN A 70 1.09 14.05 -10.20
C ASN A 70 1.65 12.76 -9.57
N PRO A 71 1.22 11.55 -10.00
CA PRO A 71 1.76 10.30 -9.49
C PRO A 71 3.26 10.13 -9.75
N ASP A 72 3.81 10.69 -10.82
CA ASP A 72 5.25 10.63 -11.10
C ASP A 72 6.06 11.42 -10.08
N GLU A 73 5.55 12.59 -9.65
CA GLU A 73 6.18 13.38 -8.60
C GLU A 73 6.12 12.68 -7.24
N PHE A 74 5.00 11.99 -6.93
CA PHE A 74 4.88 11.15 -5.74
C PHE A 74 5.97 10.06 -5.73
N ILE A 75 6.17 9.36 -6.84
CA ILE A 75 7.20 8.33 -6.96
C ILE A 75 8.60 8.94 -6.90
N GLU A 76 8.82 10.09 -7.51
CA GLU A 76 10.11 10.79 -7.44
C GLU A 76 10.50 11.15 -5.99
N ARG A 77 9.53 11.50 -5.14
CA ARG A 77 9.79 11.71 -3.70
C ARG A 77 10.28 10.44 -3.00
N ILE A 78 9.73 9.27 -3.34
CA ILE A 78 10.23 7.98 -2.85
C ILE A 78 11.69 7.78 -3.24
N VAL A 79 12.03 8.02 -4.51
CA VAL A 79 13.41 7.89 -5.04
C VAL A 79 14.35 8.86 -4.31
N LYS A 80 13.93 10.11 -4.11
CA LYS A 80 14.71 11.13 -3.37
C LYS A 80 14.98 10.71 -1.93
N ARG A 81 13.99 10.15 -1.22
CA ARG A 81 14.18 9.64 0.15
C ARG A 81 15.15 8.46 0.19
N CYS A 82 15.04 7.53 -0.77
CA CYS A 82 15.99 6.43 -0.88
C CYS A 82 17.42 6.94 -1.11
N ALA A 83 17.60 7.94 -1.98
CA ALA A 83 18.91 8.58 -2.20
C ALA A 83 19.46 9.26 -0.93
N ALA A 84 18.57 9.89 -0.16
CA ALA A 84 18.91 10.55 1.11
C ALA A 84 19.04 9.57 2.30
N PHE A 85 18.71 8.29 2.11
CA PHE A 85 18.59 7.30 3.19
C PHE A 85 17.60 7.70 4.31
N GLU A 86 16.60 8.51 3.97
CA GLU A 86 15.53 8.90 4.88
C GLU A 86 14.45 7.82 4.89
N ALA A 87 14.14 7.25 6.07
CA ALA A 87 13.03 6.31 6.24
C ALA A 87 13.04 5.06 5.33
N VAL A 88 14.22 4.64 4.88
CA VAL A 88 14.39 3.40 4.09
C VAL A 88 14.28 2.17 5.01
N PRO A 89 13.49 1.13 4.70
CA PRO A 89 13.45 -0.12 5.47
C PRO A 89 14.74 -0.93 5.28
N ALA A 90 15.82 -0.48 5.92
CA ALA A 90 17.19 -0.90 5.62
C ALA A 90 17.43 -2.41 5.84
N ARG A 91 16.74 -3.03 6.81
CA ARG A 91 16.86 -4.46 7.08
C ARG A 91 16.26 -5.30 5.97
N SER A 92 15.04 -4.98 5.52
CA SER A 92 14.41 -5.67 4.39
C SER A 92 15.22 -5.49 3.10
N VAL A 93 15.74 -4.28 2.88
CA VAL A 93 16.64 -4.01 1.75
C VAL A 93 17.89 -4.89 1.83
N LEU A 94 18.64 -4.85 2.94
CA LEU A 94 19.88 -5.63 3.11
C LEU A 94 19.64 -7.12 2.93
N ARG A 95 18.54 -7.64 3.46
CA ARG A 95 18.18 -9.06 3.31
C ARG A 95 17.97 -9.44 1.84
N SER A 96 17.35 -8.56 1.05
CA SER A 96 17.18 -8.79 -0.39
C SER A 96 18.51 -8.79 -1.17
N TYR A 97 19.57 -8.21 -0.61
CA TYR A 97 20.91 -8.17 -1.20
C TYR A 97 21.87 -9.21 -0.63
N LEU A 98 21.53 -9.87 0.49
CA LEU A 98 22.41 -10.79 1.19
C LEU A 98 23.06 -11.85 0.29
N PRO A 99 22.36 -12.47 -0.68
CA PRO A 99 22.97 -13.45 -1.59
C PRO A 99 24.02 -12.88 -2.56
N PHE A 100 24.08 -11.55 -2.71
CA PHE A 100 24.90 -10.84 -3.71
C PHE A 100 26.00 -9.98 -3.10
N VAL A 101 26.10 -9.93 -1.76
CA VAL A 101 27.03 -9.01 -1.06
C VAL A 101 28.46 -9.17 -1.57
N SER A 102 28.96 -10.39 -1.67
CA SER A 102 30.32 -10.65 -2.17
C SER A 102 30.51 -10.18 -3.61
N SER A 103 29.52 -10.41 -4.48
CA SER A 103 29.55 -9.99 -5.88
C SER A 103 29.69 -8.48 -6.02
N PHE A 104 29.04 -7.69 -5.17
CA PHE A 104 29.14 -6.23 -5.19
C PHE A 104 30.52 -5.70 -4.81
N TYR A 105 31.24 -6.35 -3.89
CA TYR A 105 32.61 -5.95 -3.55
C TYR A 105 33.64 -6.31 -4.64
N SER A 106 33.32 -7.27 -5.51
CA SER A 106 34.17 -7.67 -6.63
C SER A 106 33.74 -7.08 -7.98
N ALA A 107 32.63 -6.35 -8.05
CA ALA A 107 32.07 -5.85 -9.29
C ALA A 107 32.93 -4.71 -9.86
N GLU A 108 33.21 -4.76 -11.16
CA GLU A 108 33.82 -3.64 -11.89
C GLU A 108 32.84 -2.47 -12.03
N ASP A 109 31.56 -2.79 -12.21
CA ASP A 109 30.46 -1.83 -12.29
C ASP A 109 29.28 -2.30 -11.42
N ALA A 110 29.06 -1.60 -10.30
CA ALA A 110 28.00 -1.97 -9.37
C ALA A 110 26.60 -1.69 -9.95
N ARG A 111 26.47 -0.78 -10.92
CA ARG A 111 25.18 -0.45 -11.55
C ARG A 111 24.78 -1.49 -12.58
N GLU A 112 25.75 -2.03 -13.32
CA GLU A 112 25.55 -3.24 -14.14
C GLU A 112 25.07 -4.41 -13.29
N LEU A 113 25.77 -4.71 -12.19
CA LEU A 113 25.38 -5.80 -11.29
C LEU A 113 23.97 -5.60 -10.69
N CYS A 114 23.56 -4.35 -10.44
CA CYS A 114 22.19 -4.06 -10.01
C CYS A 114 21.14 -4.56 -11.01
N LEU A 115 21.40 -4.44 -12.32
CA LEU A 115 20.50 -4.93 -13.38
C LEU A 115 20.55 -6.47 -13.48
N GLU A 116 21.74 -7.06 -13.41
CA GLU A 116 21.94 -8.51 -13.54
C GLU A 116 21.21 -9.33 -12.47
N ILE A 117 21.10 -8.80 -11.25
CA ILE A 117 20.44 -9.51 -10.15
C ILE A 117 18.93 -9.30 -10.09
N ILE A 118 18.34 -8.41 -10.91
CA ILE A 118 16.89 -8.14 -10.93
C ILE A 118 16.07 -9.43 -11.02
N PRO A 119 16.36 -10.39 -11.92
CA PRO A 119 15.57 -11.62 -12.04
C PRO A 119 15.53 -12.44 -10.74
N LYS A 120 16.62 -12.39 -9.96
CA LYS A 120 16.72 -13.10 -8.67
C LYS A 120 16.06 -12.33 -7.53
N ARG A 121 16.08 -11.00 -7.56
CA ARG A 121 15.46 -10.15 -6.53
C ARG A 121 13.94 -10.00 -6.73
N TYR A 122 13.47 -10.08 -7.96
CA TYR A 122 12.08 -9.83 -8.35
C TYR A 122 11.56 -10.99 -9.23
N PRO A 123 11.30 -12.17 -8.64
CA PRO A 123 10.95 -13.37 -9.41
C PRO A 123 9.61 -13.28 -10.16
N PHE A 124 8.77 -12.28 -9.85
CA PHE A 124 7.55 -11.98 -10.59
C PHE A 124 7.81 -11.32 -11.96
N LEU A 125 9.04 -10.83 -12.21
CA LEU A 125 9.51 -10.41 -13.52
C LEU A 125 9.99 -11.65 -14.27
N THR A 126 9.10 -12.27 -15.04
CA THR A 126 9.37 -13.52 -15.74
C THR A 126 10.18 -13.28 -17.01
N LYS A 127 10.90 -14.32 -17.48
CA LYS A 127 11.80 -14.24 -18.64
C LYS A 127 12.73 -13.03 -18.64
N ALA A 128 13.13 -12.57 -17.45
CA ALA A 128 13.95 -11.39 -17.30
C ALA A 128 15.40 -11.66 -17.73
N SER A 129 15.95 -10.81 -18.59
CA SER A 129 17.30 -10.97 -19.14
C SER A 129 17.86 -9.67 -19.72
N ILE A 130 19.19 -9.62 -19.85
CA ILE A 130 19.88 -8.56 -20.59
C ILE A 130 19.93 -8.96 -22.07
N LEU A 131 19.44 -8.09 -22.96
CA LEU A 131 19.47 -8.28 -24.41
C LEU A 131 20.75 -7.72 -25.05
N ARG A 132 21.26 -6.63 -24.49
CA ARG A 132 22.46 -5.93 -24.96
C ARG A 132 23.16 -5.29 -23.77
N ASN A 133 24.48 -5.28 -23.81
CA ASN A 133 25.32 -4.65 -22.79
C ASN A 133 26.65 -4.23 -23.42
N ASP A 134 26.68 -3.00 -23.90
CA ASP A 134 27.81 -2.47 -24.64
C ASP A 134 28.41 -1.26 -23.90
N VAL A 135 29.72 -1.07 -24.03
CA VAL A 135 30.40 0.15 -23.58
C VAL A 135 30.87 0.93 -24.80
N ILE A 136 30.34 2.14 -24.97
CA ILE A 136 30.61 3.04 -26.09
C ILE A 136 31.02 4.40 -25.50
N ASP A 137 32.22 4.87 -25.85
CA ASP A 137 32.76 6.17 -25.41
C ASP A 137 32.71 6.38 -23.88
N GLY A 138 32.95 5.31 -23.12
CA GLY A 138 32.94 5.36 -21.65
C GLY A 138 31.54 5.37 -21.01
N ASN A 139 30.48 5.27 -21.81
CA ASN A 139 29.11 5.04 -21.34
C ASN A 139 28.71 3.60 -21.63
N ARG A 140 28.04 2.98 -20.67
CA ARG A 140 27.41 1.67 -20.81
C ARG A 140 25.97 1.86 -21.25
N ARG A 141 25.57 1.10 -22.28
CA ARG A 141 24.19 0.91 -22.70
C ARG A 141 23.74 -0.51 -22.37
N VAL A 142 22.68 -0.64 -21.60
CA VAL A 142 22.09 -1.94 -21.25
C VAL A 142 20.63 -1.94 -21.68
N ASP A 143 20.21 -2.95 -22.45
CA ASP A 143 18.78 -3.20 -22.66
C ASP A 143 18.35 -4.40 -21.85
N PHE A 144 17.39 -4.17 -20.96
CA PHE A 144 16.87 -5.16 -20.05
C PHE A 144 15.43 -5.48 -20.44
N THR A 145 15.13 -6.77 -20.59
CA THR A 145 13.78 -7.26 -20.89
C THR A 145 13.20 -8.02 -19.72
N PHE A 146 11.87 -8.01 -19.60
CA PHE A 146 11.11 -8.92 -18.74
C PHE A 146 9.65 -9.01 -19.21
N GLN A 147 8.90 -9.95 -18.64
CA GLN A 147 7.47 -10.15 -18.86
C GLN A 147 6.75 -10.25 -17.51
N PHE A 148 5.46 -9.95 -17.51
CA PHE A 148 4.51 -10.44 -16.51
C PHE A 148 3.74 -11.61 -17.10
N GLU A 149 3.46 -12.63 -16.29
CA GLU A 149 2.58 -13.75 -16.71
C GLU A 149 1.19 -13.23 -17.10
N THR A 150 0.69 -12.25 -16.34
CA THR A 150 -0.53 -11.52 -16.64
C THR A 150 -0.20 -10.05 -16.87
N PRO A 151 -0.51 -9.46 -18.03
CA PRO A 151 -0.32 -8.02 -18.24
C PRO A 151 -1.05 -7.19 -17.17
N GLY A 152 -0.37 -6.18 -16.62
CA GLY A 152 -0.92 -5.30 -15.59
C GLY A 152 -1.17 -5.96 -14.23
N VAL A 153 -0.47 -7.07 -13.92
CA VAL A 153 -0.70 -7.83 -12.68
C VAL A 153 -0.40 -7.04 -11.40
N LEU A 154 0.54 -6.08 -11.44
CA LEU A 154 0.96 -5.27 -10.28
C LEU A 154 0.32 -3.88 -10.23
N ALA A 155 -0.13 -3.35 -11.36
CA ALA A 155 -0.77 -2.04 -11.48
C ALA A 155 -1.35 -1.94 -12.89
N ALA A 156 -2.37 -1.11 -13.08
CA ALA A 156 -2.89 -0.78 -14.40
C ALA A 156 -1.80 -0.22 -15.33
N ASN A 157 -0.93 0.63 -14.78
CA ASN A 157 0.25 1.14 -15.46
C ASN A 157 1.52 0.86 -14.63
N PRO A 158 2.23 -0.24 -14.89
CA PRO A 158 3.40 -0.61 -14.12
C PRO A 158 4.65 0.20 -14.49
N MET A 159 4.66 0.94 -15.61
CA MET A 159 5.88 1.57 -16.16
C MET A 159 6.55 2.52 -15.15
N ARG A 160 5.78 3.45 -14.58
CA ARG A 160 6.29 4.44 -13.59
C ARG A 160 6.83 3.77 -12.33
N TRP A 161 6.19 2.69 -11.91
CA TRP A 161 6.55 1.93 -10.70
C TRP A 161 7.82 1.10 -10.92
N ILE A 162 7.89 0.35 -12.03
CA ILE A 162 9.03 -0.51 -12.34
C ILE A 162 10.29 0.30 -12.61
N ARG A 163 10.20 1.36 -13.42
CA ARG A 163 11.33 2.28 -13.66
C ARG A 163 11.95 2.75 -12.35
N SER A 164 11.10 3.19 -11.42
CA SER A 164 11.56 3.75 -10.15
C SER A 164 12.07 2.67 -9.19
N MET A 165 11.42 1.51 -9.14
CA MET A 165 11.90 0.35 -8.37
C MET A 165 13.31 -0.06 -8.79
N ILE A 166 13.60 -0.10 -10.10
CA ILE A 166 14.93 -0.42 -10.62
C ILE A 166 15.93 0.70 -10.31
N ASN A 167 15.52 1.95 -10.47
CA ASN A 167 16.39 3.12 -10.24
C ASN A 167 16.84 3.27 -8.78
N ILE A 168 16.05 2.78 -7.82
CA ILE A 168 16.40 2.80 -6.39
C ILE A 168 17.59 1.88 -6.07
N GLY A 169 17.81 0.81 -6.85
CA GLY A 169 18.87 -0.17 -6.59
C GLY A 169 20.26 0.45 -6.38
N PRO A 170 20.81 1.16 -7.39
CA PRO A 170 22.08 1.87 -7.30
C PRO A 170 22.16 2.86 -6.11
N LEU A 171 21.09 3.63 -5.89
CA LEU A 171 21.04 4.65 -4.85
C LEU A 171 21.21 4.05 -3.45
N LEU A 172 20.61 2.88 -3.22
CA LEU A 172 20.74 2.14 -1.96
C LEU A 172 22.13 1.50 -1.77
N LEU A 173 22.94 1.42 -2.82
CA LEU A 173 24.28 0.82 -2.79
C LEU A 173 25.40 1.85 -2.91
N ASN A 174 25.15 3.08 -2.47
CA ASN A 174 26.11 4.19 -2.48
C ASN A 174 26.69 4.48 -3.88
N THR A 175 25.89 4.25 -4.93
CA THR A 175 26.21 4.60 -6.31
C THR A 175 25.21 5.62 -6.85
N PRO A 176 25.57 6.45 -7.84
CA PRO A 176 24.62 7.33 -8.50
C PRO A 176 23.53 6.51 -9.22
N ALA A 177 22.35 7.13 -9.40
CA ALA A 177 21.31 6.61 -10.27
C ALA A 177 21.80 6.42 -11.71
N TYR A 178 20.99 5.79 -12.55
CA TYR A 178 21.21 5.76 -13.99
C TYR A 178 20.96 7.15 -14.59
N GLU A 179 21.81 7.58 -15.51
CA GLU A 179 21.71 8.87 -16.17
C GLU A 179 20.51 8.93 -17.13
N HIS A 180 20.17 7.81 -17.78
CA HIS A 180 18.98 7.67 -18.61
C HIS A 180 18.32 6.31 -18.43
N ILE A 181 16.98 6.30 -18.36
CA ILE A 181 16.14 5.10 -18.39
C ILE A 181 14.93 5.40 -19.30
N SER A 182 14.75 4.64 -20.37
CA SER A 182 13.61 4.78 -21.28
C SER A 182 12.97 3.43 -21.57
N TYR A 183 11.67 3.43 -21.90
CA TYR A 183 11.00 2.22 -22.36
C TYR A 183 11.06 2.15 -23.89
N LEU A 184 11.65 1.09 -24.41
CA LEU A 184 11.58 0.76 -25.83
C LEU A 184 10.26 0.05 -26.15
N ALA A 185 9.82 -0.85 -25.26
CA ALA A 185 8.58 -1.59 -25.39
C ALA A 185 7.91 -1.87 -24.04
N THR A 186 6.60 -2.09 -24.04
CA THR A 186 5.79 -2.41 -22.85
C THR A 186 4.62 -3.34 -23.19
N GLN A 187 4.31 -4.28 -22.28
CA GLN A 187 3.10 -5.12 -22.42
C GLN A 187 1.80 -4.36 -22.18
N THR A 188 1.85 -3.21 -21.50
CA THR A 188 0.68 -2.35 -21.33
C THR A 188 0.22 -1.84 -22.68
N SER A 189 -1.06 -2.01 -23.00
CA SER A 189 -1.60 -1.45 -24.25
C SER A 189 -1.58 0.07 -24.22
N PHE A 190 -1.60 0.70 -25.39
CA PHE A 190 -1.58 2.16 -25.48
C PHE A 190 -2.79 2.77 -24.78
N ILE A 191 -3.98 2.16 -24.93
CA ILE A 191 -5.22 2.63 -24.31
C ILE A 191 -5.19 2.48 -22.79
N GLU A 192 -4.70 1.35 -22.27
CA GLU A 192 -4.56 1.17 -20.82
C GLU A 192 -3.58 2.16 -20.20
N ALA A 193 -2.47 2.46 -20.88
CA ALA A 193 -1.46 3.42 -20.42
C ALA A 193 -1.99 4.86 -20.34
N LEU A 194 -3.09 5.19 -21.04
CA LEU A 194 -3.79 6.47 -20.89
C LEU A 194 -4.59 6.57 -19.59
N GLU A 195 -4.79 5.47 -18.86
CA GLU A 195 -5.42 5.43 -17.53
C GLU A 195 -6.82 6.11 -17.48
N ASN A 196 -7.55 6.10 -18.59
CA ASN A 196 -8.81 6.84 -18.78
C ASN A 196 -8.71 8.35 -18.53
N ARG A 197 -7.49 8.91 -18.57
CA ARG A 197 -7.20 10.33 -18.33
C ARG A 197 -7.32 11.17 -19.60
N VAL A 198 -6.99 10.57 -20.74
CA VAL A 198 -7.03 11.22 -22.04
C VAL A 198 -7.83 10.34 -23.01
N PRO A 199 -8.95 10.82 -23.57
CA PRO A 199 -9.70 10.07 -24.55
C PRO A 199 -8.89 9.95 -25.85
N ALA A 200 -8.82 8.74 -26.38
CA ALA A 200 -8.17 8.44 -27.63
C ALA A 200 -9.07 7.56 -28.50
N GLU A 201 -8.96 7.74 -29.81
CA GLU A 201 -9.71 6.98 -30.81
C GLU A 201 -8.73 6.15 -31.64
N MET A 202 -8.97 4.84 -31.72
CA MET A 202 -8.29 3.97 -32.67
C MET A 202 -9.10 3.91 -33.96
N LYS A 203 -8.46 4.20 -35.09
CA LYS A 203 -9.07 4.12 -36.43
C LYS A 203 -8.79 2.77 -37.08
N GLU A 204 -9.46 2.49 -38.20
CA GLU A 204 -9.34 1.23 -38.96
C GLU A 204 -7.92 0.94 -39.45
N ASP A 205 -7.10 1.98 -39.64
CA ASP A 205 -5.67 1.86 -39.99
C ASP A 205 -4.78 1.45 -38.81
N GLY A 206 -5.35 1.22 -37.62
CA GLY A 206 -4.65 0.96 -36.37
C GLY A 206 -3.93 2.18 -35.79
N GLY A 207 -4.10 3.36 -36.39
CA GLY A 207 -3.61 4.62 -35.88
C GLY A 207 -4.42 5.10 -34.67
N ILE A 208 -3.72 5.65 -33.68
CA ILE A 208 -4.34 6.25 -32.49
C ILE A 208 -4.33 7.75 -32.62
N TYR A 209 -5.49 8.37 -32.39
CA TYR A 209 -5.72 9.79 -32.50
C TYR A 209 -6.20 10.39 -31.17
N ILE A 210 -5.67 11.56 -30.82
CA ILE A 210 -6.14 12.37 -29.69
C ILE A 210 -6.49 13.74 -30.24
N LYS A 211 -7.74 14.18 -30.04
CA LYS A 211 -8.27 15.45 -30.59
C LYS A 211 -8.02 15.61 -32.10
N GLY A 212 -8.06 14.50 -32.84
CA GLY A 212 -7.84 14.46 -34.29
C GLY A 212 -6.38 14.40 -34.73
N GLU A 213 -5.41 14.49 -33.83
CA GLU A 213 -3.98 14.37 -34.14
C GLU A 213 -3.50 12.92 -34.01
N LEU A 214 -2.73 12.44 -34.98
CA LEU A 214 -2.13 11.10 -34.94
C LEU A 214 -1.00 11.06 -33.90
N VAL A 215 -1.19 10.28 -32.84
CA VAL A 215 -0.24 10.18 -31.71
C VAL A 215 0.40 8.80 -31.58
N GLY A 216 -0.16 7.79 -32.23
CA GLY A 216 0.39 6.44 -32.27
C GLY A 216 0.11 5.78 -33.61
N ARG A 217 1.05 4.97 -34.11
CA ARG A 217 0.89 4.20 -35.34
C ARG A 217 0.93 2.72 -35.04
N HIS A 218 0.15 1.95 -35.79
CA HIS A 218 0.31 0.52 -35.82
C HIS A 218 1.75 0.16 -36.21
N ALA A 219 2.32 -0.79 -35.48
CA ALA A 219 3.62 -1.38 -35.75
C ALA A 219 3.60 -2.85 -35.30
N THR A 220 4.70 -3.56 -35.48
CA THR A 220 4.90 -4.89 -34.91
C THR A 220 6.00 -4.86 -33.87
N PHE A 221 6.07 -5.89 -33.04
CA PHE A 221 7.21 -6.05 -32.14
C PHE A 221 8.51 -6.25 -32.94
N GLU A 222 8.46 -6.87 -34.12
CA GLU A 222 9.61 -6.96 -35.02
C GLU A 222 10.17 -5.59 -35.42
N ASP A 223 9.30 -4.59 -35.66
CA ASP A 223 9.72 -3.22 -35.97
C ASP A 223 10.53 -2.62 -34.81
N CYS A 224 10.10 -2.83 -33.56
CA CYS A 224 10.85 -2.42 -32.37
C CYS A 224 12.24 -3.08 -32.31
N ILE A 225 12.28 -4.40 -32.54
CA ILE A 225 13.53 -5.17 -32.49
C ILE A 225 14.51 -4.69 -33.58
N LYS A 226 14.02 -4.42 -34.79
CA LYS A 226 14.82 -3.89 -35.90
C LYS A 226 15.29 -2.46 -35.64
N GLU A 227 14.41 -1.57 -35.18
CA GLU A 227 14.73 -0.16 -34.91
C GLU A 227 15.87 -0.03 -33.88
N HIS A 228 15.87 -0.89 -32.86
CA HIS A 228 16.84 -0.83 -31.77
C HIS A 228 18.05 -1.78 -31.94
N ASN A 229 18.13 -2.52 -33.05
CA ASN A 229 19.14 -3.54 -33.35
C ASN A 229 19.26 -4.58 -32.22
N LEU A 230 18.14 -5.15 -31.81
CA LEU A 230 18.07 -6.17 -30.76
C LEU A 230 17.97 -7.57 -31.37
N GLU A 231 18.38 -8.58 -30.60
CA GLU A 231 18.12 -9.98 -30.94
C GLU A 231 16.93 -10.50 -30.15
N TRP A 232 16.01 -11.18 -30.84
CA TRP A 232 14.87 -11.85 -30.21
C TRP A 232 14.67 -13.24 -30.79
N LYS A 233 14.53 -14.26 -29.93
CA LYS A 233 14.51 -15.68 -30.37
C LYS A 233 13.13 -16.16 -30.80
N ASN A 234 12.05 -15.58 -30.27
CA ASN A 234 10.71 -16.08 -30.51
C ASN A 234 10.07 -15.37 -31.71
N ASP A 235 9.97 -16.06 -32.84
CA ASP A 235 9.42 -15.50 -34.08
C ASP A 235 7.91 -15.23 -34.02
N VAL A 236 7.17 -15.99 -33.20
CA VAL A 236 5.73 -15.73 -32.98
C VAL A 236 5.55 -14.40 -32.25
N GLU A 237 6.36 -14.14 -31.23
CA GLU A 237 6.32 -12.87 -30.47
C GLU A 237 6.70 -11.67 -31.36
N LYS A 238 7.64 -11.81 -32.30
CA LYS A 238 7.99 -10.75 -33.27
C LYS A 238 6.79 -10.29 -34.10
N SER A 239 5.88 -11.21 -34.44
CA SER A 239 4.71 -10.92 -35.28
C SER A 239 3.57 -10.20 -34.57
N ILE A 240 3.66 -10.02 -33.24
CA ILE A 240 2.60 -9.37 -32.46
C ILE A 240 2.48 -7.89 -32.83
N GLY A 241 1.25 -7.48 -33.13
CA GLY A 241 0.89 -6.08 -33.39
C GLY A 241 1.01 -5.22 -32.13
N CYS A 242 1.61 -4.05 -32.29
CA CYS A 242 1.89 -3.06 -31.25
C CYS A 242 1.49 -1.66 -31.74
N VAL A 243 1.56 -0.67 -30.85
CA VAL A 243 1.43 0.75 -31.23
C VAL A 243 2.72 1.50 -30.88
N ARG A 244 3.42 2.01 -31.89
CA ARG A 244 4.55 2.91 -31.70
C ARG A 244 4.03 4.33 -31.46
N SER A 245 4.33 4.87 -30.30
CA SER A 245 3.97 6.24 -29.94
C SER A 245 4.83 7.26 -30.71
N LEU A 246 4.23 8.39 -31.07
CA LEU A 246 4.89 9.46 -31.84
C LEU A 246 5.24 10.68 -30.98
N THR A 247 4.57 10.83 -29.84
CA THR A 247 4.76 11.97 -28.93
C THR A 247 4.53 11.56 -27.49
N ASN A 248 5.06 12.35 -26.56
CA ASN A 248 4.72 12.21 -25.15
C ASN A 248 3.28 12.67 -24.93
N ILE A 249 2.48 11.85 -24.24
CA ILE A 249 1.13 12.24 -23.82
C ILE A 249 1.13 12.36 -22.30
N ARG A 250 0.59 13.48 -21.82
CA ARG A 250 0.50 13.80 -20.39
C ARG A 250 -0.94 14.00 -19.98
N ASP A 251 -1.24 13.66 -18.73
CA ASP A 251 -2.52 14.03 -18.11
C ASP A 251 -2.66 15.56 -18.10
N PRO A 252 -3.75 16.13 -18.65
CA PRO A 252 -3.89 17.57 -18.79
C PRO A 252 -4.06 18.31 -17.46
N LYS A 253 -4.46 17.62 -16.39
CA LYS A 253 -4.69 18.22 -15.08
C LYS A 253 -3.42 18.25 -14.22
N THR A 254 -2.66 17.16 -14.23
CA THR A 254 -1.54 16.91 -13.31
C THR A 254 -0.18 16.91 -13.99
N GLY A 255 -0.12 16.81 -15.32
CA GLY A 255 1.13 16.72 -16.07
C GLY A 255 1.82 15.35 -16.02
N ALA A 256 1.21 14.36 -15.36
CA ALA A 256 1.70 12.99 -15.28
C ALA A 256 1.97 12.43 -16.68
N LEU A 257 3.11 11.77 -16.88
CA LEU A 257 3.40 11.10 -18.15
C LEU A 257 2.54 9.83 -18.25
N LEU A 258 1.80 9.72 -19.34
CA LEU A 258 0.93 8.57 -19.63
C LEU A 258 1.53 7.73 -20.76
N ILE A 259 1.97 8.40 -21.82
CA ILE A 259 2.64 7.79 -22.97
C ILE A 259 4.01 8.42 -23.15
N GLU A 260 5.03 7.59 -23.25
CA GLU A 260 6.40 7.96 -23.56
C GLU A 260 6.63 7.86 -25.06
N LYS A 261 7.16 8.92 -25.66
CA LYS A 261 7.47 9.00 -27.10
C LYS A 261 8.41 7.87 -27.53
N ASP A 262 8.19 7.36 -28.74
CA ASP A 262 8.98 6.31 -29.40
C ASP A 262 8.89 4.92 -28.71
N CYS A 263 8.11 4.77 -27.64
CA CYS A 263 7.84 3.48 -27.02
C CYS A 263 6.77 2.68 -27.79
N TYR A 264 6.96 1.35 -27.85
CA TYR A 264 6.04 0.38 -28.42
C TYR A 264 5.12 -0.21 -27.34
N TYR A 265 3.83 0.09 -27.44
CA TYR A 265 2.79 -0.34 -26.50
C TYR A 265 2.07 -1.60 -27.00
N GLY A 266 1.67 -2.47 -26.06
CA GLY A 266 1.03 -3.76 -26.35
C GLY A 266 2.00 -4.84 -26.86
N ALA A 267 3.29 -4.67 -26.61
CA ALA A 267 4.34 -5.62 -26.97
C ALA A 267 4.28 -6.91 -26.12
N PRO A 268 4.90 -8.02 -26.53
CA PRO A 268 4.96 -9.24 -25.71
C PRO A 268 5.84 -9.12 -24.47
N ALA A 269 6.69 -8.10 -24.39
CA ALA A 269 7.62 -7.89 -23.29
C ALA A 269 7.81 -6.41 -22.98
N TYR A 270 8.27 -6.12 -21.76
CA TYR A 270 8.85 -4.84 -21.43
C TYR A 270 10.32 -4.85 -21.83
N ILE A 271 10.78 -3.79 -22.49
CA ILE A 271 12.19 -3.56 -22.77
C ILE A 271 12.54 -2.16 -22.29
N LEU A 272 13.50 -2.07 -21.37
CA LEU A 272 14.04 -0.82 -20.87
C LEU A 272 15.47 -0.65 -21.37
N GLU A 273 15.76 0.54 -21.90
CA GLU A 273 17.11 0.97 -22.19
C GLU A 273 17.65 1.78 -21.00
N PHE A 274 18.88 1.46 -20.61
CA PHE A 274 19.67 2.20 -19.62
C PHE A 274 20.90 2.75 -20.31
N ASN A 275 21.18 4.04 -20.13
CA ASN A 275 22.47 4.63 -20.50
C ASN A 275 23.09 5.28 -19.26
N PHE A 276 24.31 4.88 -18.93
CA PHE A 276 25.00 5.34 -17.73
C PHE A 276 26.52 5.27 -17.88
N LYS A 277 27.27 6.05 -17.10
CA LYS A 277 28.74 5.98 -17.14
C LYS A 277 29.26 4.56 -16.82
N ALA A 278 30.14 4.00 -17.64
CA ALA A 278 30.66 2.66 -17.38
C ALA A 278 31.66 2.65 -16.20
N ASN A 279 31.80 1.48 -15.58
CA ASN A 279 32.85 1.15 -14.60
C ASN A 279 32.79 2.02 -13.34
N VAL A 280 31.58 2.31 -12.88
CA VAL A 280 31.36 3.00 -11.60
C VAL A 280 31.33 1.97 -10.48
N ASN A 281 32.38 1.99 -9.67
CA ASN A 281 32.52 1.16 -8.47
C ASN A 281 32.15 1.97 -7.22
N ALA A 282 31.47 1.33 -6.26
CA ALA A 282 31.35 1.81 -4.89
C ALA A 282 32.23 0.91 -4.00
N SER A 283 33.30 1.47 -3.44
CA SER A 283 34.23 0.73 -2.57
C SER A 283 33.55 0.13 -1.33
N GLU A 284 32.49 0.77 -0.86
CA GLU A 284 31.73 0.40 0.32
C GLU A 284 30.23 0.50 0.00
N PRO A 285 29.68 -0.43 -0.82
CA PRO A 285 28.34 -0.28 -1.39
C PRO A 285 27.27 -0.34 -0.30
N PHE A 286 27.48 -1.14 0.74
CA PHE A 286 26.49 -1.35 1.81
C PHE A 286 26.66 -0.42 3.02
N LEU A 287 27.68 0.45 3.06
CA LEU A 287 28.01 1.23 4.26
C LEU A 287 26.85 2.09 4.75
N LYS A 288 26.15 2.78 3.83
CA LYS A 288 24.99 3.60 4.18
C LYS A 288 23.83 2.75 4.70
N LEU A 289 23.53 1.62 4.06
CA LEU A 289 22.50 0.68 4.53
C LEU A 289 22.82 0.13 5.93
N MET A 290 24.05 -0.32 6.16
CA MET A 290 24.49 -0.84 7.46
C MET A 290 24.44 0.24 8.55
N SER A 291 24.89 1.45 8.24
CA SER A 291 24.80 2.60 9.17
C SER A 291 23.34 2.96 9.48
N SER A 292 22.47 2.83 8.48
CA SER A 292 21.05 3.13 8.57
C SER A 292 20.32 2.18 9.50
N VAL A 293 20.65 0.88 9.49
CA VAL A 293 20.06 -0.10 10.43
C VAL A 293 20.23 0.33 11.89
N VAL A 294 21.37 0.93 12.23
CA VAL A 294 21.67 1.39 13.59
C VAL A 294 21.02 2.75 13.89
N LYS A 295 21.10 3.71 12.95
CA LYS A 295 20.58 5.07 13.15
C LYS A 295 19.05 5.15 13.14
N GLN A 296 18.41 4.40 12.26
CA GLN A 296 16.97 4.52 12.04
C GLN A 296 16.16 4.03 13.24
N GLU A 297 16.64 3.05 14.00
CA GLU A 297 15.95 2.56 15.22
C GLU A 297 15.63 3.66 16.23
N PHE A 298 16.31 4.82 16.18
CA PHE A 298 16.18 5.85 17.21
C PHE A 298 15.53 7.16 16.75
N GLU A 299 15.66 7.57 15.48
CA GLU A 299 15.30 8.94 15.07
C GLU A 299 14.27 9.02 13.92
N ALA A 300 14.47 8.27 12.83
CA ALA A 300 13.68 8.44 11.61
C ALA A 300 12.29 7.78 11.67
N TRP A 301 12.14 6.69 12.44
CA TRP A 301 10.90 5.91 12.48
C TRP A 301 9.84 6.48 13.41
N ALA A 302 10.21 7.26 14.44
CA ALA A 302 9.23 7.73 15.43
C ALA A 302 8.08 8.58 14.84
N PRO A 303 8.32 9.53 13.90
CA PRO A 303 7.24 10.26 13.25
C PRO A 303 6.35 9.36 12.38
N ILE A 304 6.94 8.37 11.70
CA ILE A 304 6.24 7.45 10.80
C ILE A 304 5.39 6.48 11.61
N GLN A 305 5.95 5.90 12.67
CA GLN A 305 5.25 5.05 13.62
C GLN A 305 4.05 5.79 14.21
N LYS A 306 4.25 7.03 14.68
CA LYS A 306 3.17 7.87 15.21
C LYS A 306 2.07 8.11 14.17
N ALA A 307 2.43 8.43 12.94
CA ALA A 307 1.46 8.64 11.85
C ALA A 307 0.70 7.34 11.52
N HIS A 308 1.40 6.20 11.52
CA HIS A 308 0.81 4.88 11.28
C HIS A 308 -0.18 4.51 12.40
N GLU A 309 0.21 4.63 13.67
CA GLU A 309 -0.66 4.39 14.82
C GLU A 309 -1.90 5.30 14.79
N GLN A 310 -1.72 6.59 14.48
CA GLN A 310 -2.83 7.52 14.30
C GLN A 310 -3.77 7.12 13.17
N LEU A 311 -3.25 6.60 12.06
CA LEU A 311 -4.05 6.11 10.95
C LEU A 311 -4.86 4.87 11.35
N LEU A 312 -4.24 3.90 12.04
CA LEU A 312 -4.94 2.73 12.57
C LEU A 312 -6.04 3.15 13.56
N ASP A 313 -5.74 4.07 14.47
CA ASP A 313 -6.70 4.63 15.43
C ASP A 313 -7.87 5.36 14.75
N ALA A 314 -7.60 6.08 13.66
CA ALA A 314 -8.63 6.81 12.90
C ALA A 314 -9.44 5.89 11.98
N MET A 315 -8.88 4.74 11.60
CA MET A 315 -9.57 3.69 10.86
C MET A 315 -10.46 2.84 11.74
N ASN A 316 -10.07 2.62 13.01
CA ASN A 316 -10.96 2.05 13.98
C ASN A 316 -12.18 2.97 14.11
N ASP A 317 -13.34 2.48 13.70
CA ASP A 317 -14.60 3.19 13.90
C ASP A 317 -14.66 3.66 15.35
N SER A 318 -15.19 4.86 15.58
CA SER A 318 -15.42 5.33 16.95
C SER A 318 -16.90 5.26 17.25
N VAL A 319 -17.24 4.73 18.42
CA VAL A 319 -18.59 4.79 18.94
C VAL A 319 -18.63 5.77 20.10
N THR A 320 -19.54 6.74 20.02
CA THR A 320 -19.80 7.66 21.14
C THR A 320 -20.88 7.08 22.02
N ILE A 321 -20.57 6.89 23.30
CA ILE A 321 -21.50 6.39 24.31
C ILE A 321 -21.68 7.47 25.37
N VAL A 322 -22.90 7.95 25.55
CA VAL A 322 -23.23 8.98 26.55
C VAL A 322 -24.12 8.38 27.61
N TYR A 323 -23.71 8.48 28.88
CA TYR A 323 -24.54 8.19 30.03
C TYR A 323 -25.18 9.48 30.56
N TYR A 324 -26.51 9.54 30.60
CA TYR A 324 -27.27 10.65 31.16
C TYR A 324 -27.63 10.37 32.62
N LYS A 325 -27.06 11.17 33.54
CA LYS A 325 -27.29 11.03 34.99
C LYS A 325 -28.70 11.39 35.42
N SER A 326 -29.39 12.24 34.66
CA SER A 326 -30.73 12.72 34.99
C SER A 326 -31.78 11.61 35.03
N ASP A 327 -31.62 10.58 34.20
CA ASP A 327 -32.62 9.51 34.03
C ASP A 327 -32.02 8.09 33.97
N ASP A 328 -30.76 7.95 34.37
CA ASP A 328 -29.99 6.70 34.31
C ASP A 328 -30.09 6.04 32.92
N SER A 329 -29.86 6.78 31.82
CA SER A 329 -29.93 6.24 30.45
C SER A 329 -28.59 6.27 29.73
N ILE A 330 -28.43 5.37 28.74
CA ILE A 330 -27.29 5.34 27.82
C ILE A 330 -27.78 5.52 26.40
N SER A 331 -27.09 6.39 25.65
CA SER A 331 -27.18 6.45 24.20
C SER A 331 -25.89 5.99 23.53
N VAL A 332 -26.02 5.42 22.33
CA VAL A 332 -24.92 5.06 21.45
C VAL A 332 -25.11 5.82 20.13
N ASN A 333 -24.13 6.65 19.76
CA ASN A 333 -24.19 7.56 18.62
C ASN A 333 -25.51 8.36 18.59
N SER A 334 -25.86 8.95 19.74
CA SER A 334 -27.08 9.75 19.95
C SER A 334 -28.40 8.98 19.85
N LYS A 335 -28.38 7.64 19.75
CA LYS A 335 -29.56 6.79 19.80
C LYS A 335 -29.68 6.13 21.17
N HIS A 336 -30.83 6.26 21.81
CA HIS A 336 -31.08 5.62 23.10
C HIS A 336 -30.89 4.09 23.00
N LEU A 337 -30.09 3.51 23.89
CA LEU A 337 -29.82 2.08 23.97
C LEU A 337 -30.60 1.42 25.12
N MET A 338 -30.42 1.92 26.34
CA MET A 338 -31.02 1.33 27.54
C MET A 338 -31.11 2.34 28.69
N ARG A 339 -31.87 2.01 29.73
CA ARG A 339 -32.09 2.86 30.91
C ARG A 339 -32.14 2.09 32.23
N ASN A 340 -32.09 2.80 33.34
CA ASN A 340 -32.08 2.31 34.72
C ASN A 340 -30.88 1.39 35.01
N VAL A 341 -31.10 0.30 35.75
CA VAL A 341 -30.01 -0.54 36.25
C VAL A 341 -29.14 -1.16 35.13
N PRO A 342 -29.68 -1.65 33.99
CA PRO A 342 -28.86 -2.05 32.86
C PRO A 342 -27.88 -0.96 32.38
N ALA A 343 -28.33 0.29 32.31
CA ALA A 343 -27.48 1.41 31.95
C ALA A 343 -26.36 1.62 32.98
N ARG A 344 -26.67 1.51 34.28
CA ARG A 344 -25.65 1.62 35.36
C ARG A 344 -24.60 0.51 35.32
N ILE A 345 -25.01 -0.71 34.96
CA ILE A 345 -24.09 -1.84 34.75
C ILE A 345 -23.11 -1.49 33.62
N LEU A 346 -23.62 -1.10 32.45
CA LEU A 346 -22.78 -0.75 31.31
C LEU A 346 -21.92 0.49 31.60
N ARG A 347 -22.46 1.50 32.29
CA ARG A 347 -21.71 2.69 32.71
C ARG A 347 -20.47 2.34 33.53
N ASN A 348 -20.62 1.52 34.56
CA ASN A 348 -19.50 1.18 35.45
C ASN A 348 -18.44 0.35 34.72
N LEU A 349 -18.87 -0.58 33.85
CA LEU A 349 -17.99 -1.32 32.95
C LEU A 349 -17.20 -0.35 32.04
N LEU A 350 -17.89 0.55 31.33
CA LEU A 350 -17.26 1.50 30.40
C LEU A 350 -16.31 2.47 31.12
N ARG A 351 -16.66 2.90 32.33
CA ARG A 351 -15.80 3.75 33.15
C ARG A 351 -14.52 3.03 33.57
N GLU A 352 -14.61 1.75 33.95
CA GLU A 352 -13.43 0.97 34.32
C GLU A 352 -12.56 0.65 33.08
N TYR A 353 -13.18 0.24 31.98
CA TYR A 353 -12.49 0.01 30.70
C TYR A 353 -11.75 1.27 30.22
N THR A 354 -12.40 2.44 30.24
CA THR A 354 -11.77 3.69 29.76
C THR A 354 -10.63 4.20 30.64
N VAL A 355 -10.61 3.85 31.92
CA VAL A 355 -9.54 4.23 32.85
C VAL A 355 -8.38 3.22 32.86
N THR A 356 -8.69 1.93 32.77
CA THR A 356 -7.72 0.85 33.05
C THR A 356 -7.42 -0.06 31.86
N GLY A 357 -8.24 -0.04 30.81
CA GLY A 357 -8.20 -1.01 29.72
C GLY A 357 -8.68 -2.42 30.10
N ARG A 358 -9.23 -2.61 31.29
CA ARG A 358 -9.71 -3.93 31.76
C ARG A 358 -10.87 -4.43 30.92
N GLU A 359 -10.77 -5.67 30.44
CA GLU A 359 -11.80 -6.34 29.62
C GLU A 359 -12.52 -7.46 30.36
N GLU A 360 -11.96 -8.01 31.44
CA GLU A 360 -12.53 -9.17 32.15
C GLU A 360 -13.08 -8.82 33.53
N TYR A 361 -14.31 -9.26 33.80
CA TYR A 361 -15.12 -8.85 34.94
C TYR A 361 -15.77 -10.05 35.64
N GLU A 362 -15.90 -10.00 36.97
CA GLU A 362 -16.61 -10.99 37.79
C GLU A 362 -18.00 -10.50 38.21
N ASN A 363 -19.03 -11.34 38.15
CA ASN A 363 -20.39 -10.92 38.53
C ASN A 363 -20.49 -10.44 39.99
N ARG A 364 -19.59 -10.91 40.87
CA ARG A 364 -19.57 -10.54 42.29
C ARG A 364 -19.19 -9.09 42.52
N GLU A 365 -18.35 -8.50 41.66
CA GLU A 365 -17.91 -7.11 41.82
C GLU A 365 -19.09 -6.14 41.54
N PHE A 366 -19.86 -6.40 40.48
CA PHE A 366 -21.05 -5.61 40.15
C PHE A 366 -22.22 -5.83 41.13
N LYS A 367 -22.37 -7.04 41.70
CA LYS A 367 -23.42 -7.33 42.71
C LYS A 367 -23.24 -6.55 44.00
N ARG A 368 -21.99 -6.22 44.35
CA ARG A 368 -21.62 -5.51 45.58
C ARG A 368 -21.55 -4.00 45.41
N ASP A 369 -21.59 -3.51 44.18
CA ASP A 369 -21.50 -2.10 43.88
C ASP A 369 -22.84 -1.39 44.18
N PRO A 370 -22.88 -0.47 45.17
CA PRO A 370 -24.09 0.26 45.54
C PRO A 370 -24.57 1.19 44.42
N ALA A 371 -23.72 1.56 43.46
CA ALA A 371 -24.12 2.34 42.29
C ALA A 371 -24.92 1.49 41.28
N ILE A 372 -24.86 0.16 41.35
CA ILE A 372 -25.58 -0.75 40.44
C ILE A 372 -26.80 -1.34 41.13
N CYS A 373 -26.61 -1.95 42.30
CA CYS A 373 -27.66 -2.63 43.06
C CYS A 373 -28.01 -1.84 44.33
N MET A 374 -29.23 -1.28 44.38
CA MET A 374 -29.74 -0.58 45.57
C MET A 374 -30.10 -1.52 46.73
N ASP A 375 -30.44 -2.78 46.45
CA ASP A 375 -30.72 -3.82 47.45
C ASP A 375 -29.68 -4.96 47.33
N PRO A 376 -28.67 -4.99 48.21
CA PRO A 376 -27.66 -6.04 48.24
C PRO A 376 -28.18 -7.42 48.66
N LEU A 377 -29.36 -7.49 49.31
CA LEU A 377 -29.90 -8.72 49.88
C LEU A 377 -30.65 -9.57 48.83
N ARG A 378 -31.16 -8.95 47.76
CA ARG A 378 -31.81 -9.66 46.62
C ARG A 378 -31.52 -9.00 45.26
N PRO A 379 -30.25 -8.92 44.83
CA PRO A 379 -29.92 -8.31 43.56
C PRO A 379 -30.38 -9.21 42.40
N ASN A 380 -31.39 -8.80 41.64
CA ASN A 380 -31.77 -9.44 40.37
C ASN A 380 -30.75 -9.13 39.25
N PHE A 381 -29.46 -9.25 39.57
CA PHE A 381 -28.34 -8.82 38.75
C PHE A 381 -28.23 -9.67 37.48
N GLU A 382 -28.35 -10.99 37.56
CA GLU A 382 -28.22 -11.87 36.40
C GLU A 382 -29.27 -11.56 35.32
N SER A 383 -30.52 -11.31 35.71
CA SER A 383 -31.58 -10.91 34.77
C SER A 383 -31.27 -9.54 34.14
N ARG A 384 -30.73 -8.59 34.91
CA ARG A 384 -30.37 -7.26 34.42
C ARG A 384 -29.14 -7.30 33.50
N LEU A 385 -28.14 -8.10 33.83
CA LEU A 385 -26.98 -8.36 32.97
C LEU A 385 -27.41 -9.02 31.67
N ASN A 386 -28.35 -9.96 31.70
CA ASN A 386 -28.94 -10.54 30.47
C ASN A 386 -29.60 -9.47 29.59
N ARG A 387 -30.28 -8.48 30.18
CA ARG A 387 -30.82 -7.36 29.39
C ARG A 387 -29.72 -6.52 28.77
N VAL A 388 -28.63 -6.25 29.49
CA VAL A 388 -27.46 -5.54 28.94
C VAL A 388 -26.90 -6.31 27.74
N ILE A 389 -26.65 -7.62 27.91
CA ILE A 389 -26.13 -8.49 26.85
C ILE A 389 -27.07 -8.51 25.65
N ALA A 390 -28.39 -8.64 25.85
CA ALA A 390 -29.36 -8.65 24.76
C ALA A 390 -29.43 -7.30 24.01
N HIS A 391 -29.38 -6.17 24.72
CA HIS A 391 -29.34 -4.86 24.06
C HIS A 391 -28.02 -4.61 23.30
N ILE A 392 -26.90 -5.17 23.77
CA ILE A 392 -25.59 -5.01 23.13
C ILE A 392 -25.44 -5.99 21.97
N ASN A 393 -25.54 -7.29 22.24
CA ASN A 393 -25.27 -8.34 21.26
C ASN A 393 -26.41 -8.53 20.26
N GLY A 394 -27.58 -7.96 20.54
CA GLY A 394 -28.81 -8.23 19.80
C GLY A 394 -29.59 -9.40 20.39
N SER A 395 -30.76 -9.66 19.81
CA SER A 395 -31.66 -10.75 20.17
C SER A 395 -32.09 -11.47 18.90
N ASP A 396 -31.90 -12.80 18.88
CA ASP A 396 -32.40 -13.70 17.83
C ASP A 396 -33.83 -14.21 18.14
N ASP A 397 -34.53 -13.56 19.09
CA ASP A 397 -35.93 -13.87 19.40
C ASP A 397 -36.80 -13.67 18.13
N PRO A 398 -37.46 -14.73 17.63
CA PRO A 398 -38.30 -14.65 16.44
C PRO A 398 -39.40 -13.60 16.51
N GLU A 399 -39.88 -13.25 17.71
CA GLU A 399 -40.95 -12.26 17.89
C GLU A 399 -40.43 -10.82 17.92
N HIS A 400 -39.18 -10.59 18.33
CA HIS A 400 -38.60 -9.25 18.48
C HIS A 400 -37.09 -9.23 18.14
N PRO A 401 -36.72 -9.39 16.86
CA PRO A 401 -35.32 -9.38 16.45
C PRO A 401 -34.70 -7.99 16.67
N SER A 402 -33.47 -7.95 17.20
CA SER A 402 -32.71 -6.72 17.35
C SER A 402 -31.25 -6.95 17.01
N GLU A 403 -30.67 -6.08 16.18
CA GLU A 403 -29.23 -6.13 15.86
C GLU A 403 -28.35 -5.60 17.01
N GLY A 404 -28.95 -4.96 18.02
CA GLY A 404 -28.24 -4.33 19.13
C GLY A 404 -27.17 -3.33 18.67
N VAL A 405 -26.02 -3.33 19.35
CA VAL A 405 -24.84 -2.54 19.02
C VAL A 405 -23.57 -3.41 18.89
N LYS A 406 -23.75 -4.72 18.63
CA LYS A 406 -22.69 -5.75 18.58
C LYS A 406 -21.56 -5.44 17.60
N LYS A 407 -21.84 -4.62 16.58
CA LYS A 407 -20.86 -4.14 15.61
C LYS A 407 -19.81 -3.21 16.21
N TYR A 408 -20.12 -2.52 17.31
CA TYR A 408 -19.22 -1.59 17.99
C TYR A 408 -18.48 -2.22 19.17
N PHE A 409 -19.18 -3.05 19.94
CA PHE A 409 -18.66 -3.79 21.08
C PHE A 409 -19.63 -4.92 21.45
N GLU A 410 -19.14 -5.96 22.12
CA GLU A 410 -19.94 -7.08 22.61
C GLU A 410 -19.58 -7.48 24.04
N ILE A 411 -20.47 -8.23 24.67
CA ILE A 411 -20.21 -8.85 25.97
C ILE A 411 -20.29 -10.37 25.83
N GLU A 412 -19.21 -11.05 26.17
CA GLU A 412 -19.12 -12.51 26.16
C GLU A 412 -19.23 -13.08 27.58
N ARG A 413 -19.95 -14.20 27.74
CA ARG A 413 -20.00 -14.90 29.03
C ARG A 413 -18.75 -15.74 29.24
N HIS A 414 -18.13 -15.61 30.40
CA HIS A 414 -16.97 -16.41 30.78
C HIS A 414 -17.39 -17.60 31.68
N ARG A 415 -16.72 -18.76 31.53
CA ARG A 415 -17.12 -20.04 32.17
C ARG A 415 -17.08 -20.05 33.71
N ARG A 416 -16.52 -19.02 34.36
CA ARG A 416 -16.31 -18.95 35.82
C ARG A 416 -17.16 -17.87 36.54
N GLY A 417 -18.35 -17.54 36.03
CA GLY A 417 -19.25 -16.60 36.72
C GLY A 417 -18.88 -15.12 36.52
N GLY A 418 -18.34 -14.81 35.35
CA GLY A 418 -17.98 -13.46 34.92
C GLY A 418 -18.30 -13.23 33.44
N PHE A 419 -17.89 -12.08 32.93
CA PHE A 419 -18.07 -11.71 31.53
C PHE A 419 -16.87 -10.92 31.02
N ARG A 420 -16.67 -10.94 29.70
CA ARG A 420 -15.66 -10.16 29.00
C ARG A 420 -16.31 -9.08 28.15
N PHE A 421 -15.84 -7.86 28.28
CA PHE A 421 -16.14 -6.78 27.35
C PHE A 421 -15.18 -6.85 26.17
N VAL A 422 -15.72 -6.88 24.95
CA VAL A 422 -14.93 -7.01 23.72
C VAL A 422 -15.21 -5.77 22.86
N PRO A 423 -14.35 -4.73 22.93
CA PRO A 423 -14.47 -3.57 22.06
C PRO A 423 -14.11 -3.97 20.62
N LYS A 424 -14.94 -3.58 19.64
CA LYS A 424 -14.64 -3.79 18.20
C LYS A 424 -14.19 -2.52 17.50
N CYS A 425 -14.23 -1.41 18.22
CA CYS A 425 -14.01 -0.07 17.71
C CYS A 425 -13.62 0.84 18.89
N LYS A 426 -13.14 2.06 18.64
CA LYS A 426 -12.73 3.00 19.68
C LYS A 426 -13.94 3.49 20.48
N ILE A 427 -13.93 3.24 21.78
CA ILE A 427 -15.01 3.68 22.68
C ILE A 427 -14.75 5.11 23.16
N ILE A 428 -15.63 6.04 22.81
CA ILE A 428 -15.66 7.41 23.37
C ILE A 428 -16.79 7.47 24.39
N PHE A 429 -16.47 7.30 25.67
CA PHE A 429 -17.46 7.34 26.76
C PHE A 429 -17.51 8.71 27.42
N ARG A 430 -18.72 9.24 27.65
CA ARG A 430 -18.97 10.51 28.35
C ARG A 430 -20.12 10.36 29.34
N GLU A 431 -20.09 11.15 30.40
CA GLU A 431 -21.20 11.27 31.35
C GLU A 431 -21.73 12.70 31.34
N GLU A 432 -23.04 12.87 31.17
CA GLU A 432 -23.77 14.14 31.14
C GLU A 432 -24.74 14.26 32.33
#